data_AF-A0AB37QYW3-F1
#
_entry.id   AF-A0AB37QYW3-F1
#
_cell.length_a   1.000
_cell.length_b   1.000
_cell.length_c   1.000
_cell.angle_alpha   90.00
_cell.angle_beta   90.00
_cell.angle_gamma   90.00
#
_symmetry.space_group_name_H-M   'P 1'
#
loop_
_entity.id
_entity.type
_entity.pdbx_description
1 polymer ?
#
loop_
_entity_poly.entity_id
_entity_poly.type
_entity_poly.pdbx_seq_one_letter_code
_entity_poly.pdbx_strand_id
1 'polypeptide(L)'
;MRRASRRSFLTAFVRLLACLPFANSRLLAAETFPALRQPAAEKGIRFGFAVDPVKLNDDAAYRQLVARQASIVVPENALKWQTVHPEPERYNFASADAIAGFAKAHEQRMRGHTFCWHRSLPDWVHQTVTPTNAEAVLTAHISTVANHYRGLISAWDVVNEAIQLEDGQPDGLRNSFWYQMLGPRYLDIAFKAAHKADPDALLCYNDYGLEKDTHYGESKRTAVLALLRGLKQRGIPIHGLGIQSHLRAGDTFGPGLSRFILAVRDMGLSIHITELDVDDSHLTGPIAERDGSVAATYKRYLDVVLATRSVSTVVTWGVWDSPHVAGATASNGPLAQRALAFGPRGEVKPASWVIAHCFENAQTQKDELF
;
A
#
# COMPACT_ATOMS: atom_id res chain seq x y z
N MET A 1 -47.93 59.87 23.50
CA MET A 1 -48.58 58.55 23.57
C MET A 1 -49.34 58.29 22.28
N ARG A 2 -48.77 57.49 21.35
CA ARG A 2 -49.44 57.02 20.13
C ARG A 2 -49.48 55.49 20.18
N ARG A 3 -50.69 54.92 20.06
CA ARG A 3 -50.96 53.47 20.05
C ARG A 3 -50.33 52.85 18.80
N ALA A 4 -49.38 51.93 19.00
CA ALA A 4 -48.90 51.05 17.93
C ALA A 4 -49.91 49.91 17.71
N SER A 5 -50.33 49.70 16.47
CA SER A 5 -51.25 48.64 16.08
C SER A 5 -50.51 47.31 15.86
N ARG A 6 -51.18 46.18 16.10
CA ARG A 6 -50.66 44.80 16.08
C ARG A 6 -50.25 44.27 14.68
N ARG A 7 -49.88 45.12 13.72
CA ARG A 7 -49.49 44.72 12.35
C ARG A 7 -48.02 44.98 11.99
N SER A 8 -47.17 45.29 12.97
CA SER A 8 -45.74 45.56 12.74
C SER A 8 -44.78 44.61 13.46
N PHE A 9 -45.17 43.34 13.68
CA PHE A 9 -44.39 42.38 14.49
C PHE A 9 -43.89 41.14 13.74
N LEU A 10 -43.89 41.12 12.39
CA LEU A 10 -43.56 39.89 11.63
C LEU A 10 -42.64 40.05 10.42
N THR A 11 -41.88 41.15 10.30
CA THR A 11 -40.93 41.34 9.18
C THR A 11 -39.57 41.91 9.57
N ALA A 12 -39.14 41.74 10.83
CA ALA A 12 -37.83 42.22 11.29
C ALA A 12 -36.95 41.17 11.99
N PHE A 13 -37.28 39.87 11.94
CA PHE A 13 -36.49 38.82 12.61
C PHE A 13 -35.99 37.66 11.71
N VAL A 14 -36.01 37.82 10.38
CA VAL A 14 -35.55 36.77 9.43
C VAL A 14 -34.36 37.22 8.56
N ARG A 15 -33.78 38.40 8.77
CA ARG A 15 -32.65 38.88 7.95
C ARG A 15 -31.36 39.16 8.73
N LEU A 16 -31.10 38.42 9.81
CA LEU A 16 -29.81 38.45 10.49
C LEU A 16 -29.31 37.06 10.93
N LEU A 17 -29.52 36.04 10.09
CA LEU A 17 -29.01 34.67 10.31
C LEU A 17 -28.44 34.04 9.03
N ALA A 18 -28.18 34.84 7.99
CA ALA A 18 -27.73 34.36 6.69
C ALA A 18 -26.29 34.79 6.31
N CYS A 19 -25.47 35.25 7.28
CA CYS A 19 -24.06 35.52 7.04
C CYS A 19 -23.21 35.07 8.23
N LEU A 20 -22.41 34.03 7.95
CA LEU A 20 -21.26 33.45 8.68
C LEU A 20 -21.54 32.18 9.52
N PRO A 21 -20.77 31.08 9.33
CA PRO A 21 -20.02 30.72 8.12
C PRO A 21 -20.21 29.24 7.69
N PHE A 22 -20.16 28.98 6.39
CA PHE A 22 -19.87 27.65 5.81
C PHE A 22 -18.48 27.10 6.20
N ALA A 23 -17.75 27.76 7.11
CA ALA A 23 -16.49 27.29 7.66
C ALA A 23 -16.67 26.26 8.79
N ASN A 24 -17.83 26.23 9.47
CA ASN A 24 -18.02 25.35 10.64
C ASN A 24 -18.39 23.89 10.30
N SER A 25 -18.97 23.63 9.12
CA SER A 25 -19.35 22.26 8.74
C SER A 25 -18.17 21.38 8.35
N ARG A 26 -17.04 21.96 7.89
CA ARG A 26 -15.80 21.20 7.65
C ARG A 26 -15.05 20.86 8.93
N LEU A 27 -15.07 21.76 9.93
CA LEU A 27 -14.48 21.52 11.25
C LEU A 27 -15.19 20.39 12.00
N LEU A 28 -16.53 20.35 11.97
CA LEU A 28 -17.32 19.28 12.61
C LEU A 28 -17.18 17.91 11.94
N ALA A 29 -16.96 17.85 10.61
CA ALA A 29 -16.77 16.59 9.90
C ALA A 29 -15.38 15.95 10.14
N ALA A 30 -14.37 16.75 10.50
CA ALA A 30 -13.05 16.25 10.86
C ALA A 30 -12.99 15.69 12.30
N GLU A 31 -13.78 16.25 13.23
CA GLU A 31 -13.90 15.74 14.61
C GLU A 31 -14.65 14.39 14.70
N THR A 32 -15.42 14.00 13.68
CA THR A 32 -16.21 12.76 13.65
C THR A 32 -15.64 11.63 12.78
N PHE A 33 -14.56 11.87 12.03
CA PHE A 33 -14.01 10.86 11.13
C PHE A 33 -13.34 9.70 11.91
N PRO A 34 -13.76 8.43 11.71
CA PRO A 34 -13.19 7.31 12.45
C PRO A 34 -11.71 7.13 12.13
N ALA A 35 -10.97 6.52 13.06
CA ALA A 35 -9.64 6.01 12.73
C ALA A 35 -9.82 4.79 11.82
N LEU A 36 -9.35 4.83 10.57
CA LEU A 36 -9.57 3.78 9.57
C LEU A 36 -9.12 2.38 10.03
N ARG A 37 -8.10 2.30 10.89
CA ARG A 37 -7.70 1.05 11.56
C ARG A 37 -8.82 0.37 12.34
N GLN A 38 -9.77 1.11 12.89
CA GLN A 38 -10.84 0.57 13.73
C GLN A 38 -11.88 -0.23 12.93
N PRO A 39 -12.61 0.34 11.94
CA PRO A 39 -13.56 -0.44 11.15
C PRO A 39 -12.85 -1.53 10.33
N ALA A 40 -11.58 -1.34 9.96
CA ALA A 40 -10.78 -2.41 9.36
C ALA A 40 -10.57 -3.60 10.33
N ALA A 41 -10.13 -3.32 11.56
CA ALA A 41 -9.87 -4.34 12.57
C ALA A 41 -11.13 -5.12 12.96
N GLU A 42 -12.30 -4.47 13.02
CA GLU A 42 -13.60 -5.12 13.25
C GLU A 42 -13.93 -6.20 12.19
N LYS A 43 -13.28 -6.15 11.03
CA LYS A 43 -13.42 -7.14 9.95
C LYS A 43 -12.24 -8.09 9.81
N GLY A 44 -11.25 -8.04 10.72
CA GLY A 44 -10.03 -8.83 10.63
C GLY A 44 -9.00 -8.27 9.65
N ILE A 45 -9.10 -6.99 9.28
CA ILE A 45 -8.21 -6.33 8.32
C ILE A 45 -7.23 -5.41 9.05
N ARG A 46 -5.94 -5.48 8.71
CA ARG A 46 -4.97 -4.44 9.09
C ARG A 46 -4.97 -3.34 8.05
N PHE A 47 -5.34 -2.12 8.43
CA PHE A 47 -5.18 -0.95 7.58
C PHE A 47 -3.88 -0.21 7.90
N GLY A 48 -3.20 0.34 6.88
CA GLY A 48 -1.90 0.95 7.06
C GLY A 48 -1.39 1.80 5.91
N PHE A 49 -0.13 2.22 6.03
CA PHE A 49 0.52 3.10 5.06
C PHE A 49 1.94 2.63 4.73
N ALA A 50 2.37 2.85 3.50
CA ALA A 50 3.77 3.09 3.21
C ALA A 50 4.18 4.45 3.79
N VAL A 51 5.26 4.47 4.56
CA VAL A 51 5.73 5.66 5.29
C VAL A 51 7.07 6.14 4.78
N ASP A 52 7.16 7.46 4.62
CA ASP A 52 8.38 8.19 4.32
C ASP A 52 9.14 8.41 5.64
N PRO A 53 10.39 7.90 5.78
CA PRO A 53 11.13 8.01 7.02
C PRO A 53 11.47 9.47 7.40
N VAL A 54 11.69 10.34 6.42
CA VAL A 54 12.02 11.76 6.67
C VAL A 54 10.78 12.48 7.20
N LYS A 55 9.62 12.32 6.53
CA LYS A 55 8.36 12.91 7.03
C LYS A 55 7.97 12.35 8.39
N LEU A 56 8.17 11.05 8.61
CA LEU A 56 7.93 10.45 9.93
C LEU A 56 8.83 11.08 11.00
N ASN A 57 10.09 11.40 10.71
CA ASN A 57 10.97 12.03 11.70
C ASN A 57 10.70 13.54 11.89
N ASP A 58 10.35 14.26 10.84
CA ASP A 58 10.38 15.72 10.85
C ASP A 58 9.00 16.37 10.96
N ASP A 59 7.92 15.68 10.56
CA ASP A 59 6.56 16.23 10.53
C ASP A 59 5.68 15.61 11.63
N ALA A 60 5.34 16.42 12.64
CA ALA A 60 4.50 16.00 13.75
C ALA A 60 3.06 15.65 13.32
N ALA A 61 2.50 16.34 12.33
CA ALA A 61 1.16 16.05 11.82
C ALA A 61 1.16 14.72 11.04
N TYR A 62 2.23 14.45 10.29
CA TYR A 62 2.41 13.17 9.60
C TYR A 62 2.45 12.02 10.61
N ARG A 63 3.32 12.13 11.64
CA ARG A 63 3.38 11.13 12.72
C ARG A 63 2.05 10.90 13.41
N GLN A 64 1.35 11.97 13.79
CA GLN A 64 0.07 11.87 14.49
C GLN A 64 -0.98 11.17 13.62
N LEU A 65 -1.02 11.46 12.32
CA LEU A 65 -1.95 10.80 11.42
C LEU A 65 -1.63 9.31 11.26
N VAL A 66 -0.36 8.94 11.07
CA VAL A 66 0.05 7.53 11.00
C VAL A 66 -0.31 6.80 12.29
N ALA A 67 0.02 7.38 13.45
CA ALA A 67 -0.29 6.79 14.76
C ALA A 67 -1.79 6.58 14.97
N ARG A 68 -2.62 7.55 14.55
CA ARG A 68 -4.07 7.47 14.69
C ARG A 68 -4.69 6.46 13.73
N GLN A 69 -4.25 6.44 12.48
CA GLN A 69 -4.99 5.79 11.39
C GLN A 69 -4.51 4.37 11.08
N ALA A 70 -3.25 4.01 11.36
CA ALA A 70 -2.68 2.72 10.96
C ALA A 70 -2.61 1.69 12.08
N SER A 71 -2.75 0.42 11.70
CA SER A 71 -2.37 -0.78 12.45
C SER A 71 -1.10 -1.44 11.89
N ILE A 72 -0.68 -1.07 10.69
CA ILE A 72 0.53 -1.58 10.04
C ILE A 72 1.24 -0.48 9.25
N VAL A 73 2.57 -0.49 9.24
CA VAL A 73 3.39 0.43 8.43
C VAL A 73 4.37 -0.33 7.55
N VAL A 74 4.71 0.26 6.40
CA VAL A 74 5.71 -0.26 5.45
C VAL A 74 6.77 0.82 5.22
N PRO A 75 8.07 0.55 5.41
CA PRO A 75 9.10 1.52 5.05
C PRO A 75 9.16 1.65 3.53
N GLU A 76 8.71 2.78 2.99
CA GLU A 76 8.52 2.96 1.54
C GLU A 76 9.81 2.68 0.75
N ASN A 77 10.94 3.19 1.26
CA ASN A 77 12.25 3.06 0.63
C ASN A 77 13.39 2.64 1.58
N ALA A 78 13.14 2.64 2.90
CA ALA A 78 14.22 2.48 3.89
C ALA A 78 14.83 1.08 3.95
N LEU A 79 14.10 0.06 3.48
CA LEU A 79 14.56 -1.34 3.43
C LEU A 79 14.95 -1.82 2.02
N LYS A 80 14.89 -0.94 1.00
CA LYS A 80 15.40 -1.25 -0.34
C LYS A 80 16.93 -1.26 -0.32
N TRP A 81 17.54 -2.10 -1.17
CA TRP A 81 18.99 -2.36 -1.18
C TRP A 81 19.86 -1.09 -1.18
N GLN A 82 19.57 -0.14 -2.08
CA GLN A 82 20.29 1.14 -2.16
C GLN A 82 20.34 1.91 -0.84
N THR A 83 19.32 1.78 0.01
CA THR A 83 19.25 2.46 1.31
C THR A 83 19.88 1.62 2.41
N VAL A 84 19.46 0.35 2.53
CA VAL A 84 19.82 -0.49 3.69
C VAL A 84 21.18 -1.16 3.54
N HIS A 85 21.66 -1.38 2.32
CA HIS A 85 22.93 -2.04 2.02
C HIS A 85 23.73 -1.27 0.93
N PRO A 86 24.06 0.02 1.16
CA PRO A 86 24.61 0.91 0.14
C PRO A 86 26.03 0.57 -0.31
N GLU A 87 26.81 -0.15 0.50
CA GLU A 87 28.19 -0.56 0.21
C GLU A 87 28.43 -2.00 0.67
N PRO A 88 29.38 -2.75 0.08
CA PRO A 88 29.54 -4.19 0.30
C PRO A 88 29.67 -4.62 1.77
N GLU A 89 30.34 -3.82 2.59
CA GLU A 89 30.62 -4.12 4.01
C GLU A 89 29.87 -3.18 4.96
N ARG A 90 28.86 -2.44 4.47
CA ARG A 90 28.12 -1.46 5.29
C ARG A 90 26.62 -1.55 5.09
N TYR A 91 25.92 -1.83 6.18
CA TYR A 91 24.47 -1.66 6.28
C TYR A 91 24.11 -0.33 6.95
N ASN A 92 22.99 0.26 6.55
CA ASN A 92 22.42 1.45 7.15
C ASN A 92 20.96 1.19 7.57
N PHE A 93 20.76 0.86 8.84
CA PHE A 93 19.43 0.56 9.38
C PHE A 93 18.71 1.78 9.96
N ALA A 94 19.36 2.94 10.09
CA ALA A 94 18.87 4.07 10.89
C ALA A 94 17.43 4.49 10.54
N SER A 95 17.12 4.66 9.25
CA SER A 95 15.78 5.09 8.81
C SER A 95 14.70 4.03 9.06
N ALA A 96 15.03 2.75 8.88
CA ALA A 96 14.09 1.66 9.10
C ALA A 96 13.94 1.31 10.60
N ASP A 97 14.99 1.48 11.40
CA ASP A 97 14.95 1.40 12.87
C ASP A 97 14.05 2.47 13.47
N ALA A 98 14.09 3.70 12.94
CA ALA A 98 13.18 4.77 13.36
C ALA A 98 11.70 4.40 13.12
N ILE A 99 11.40 3.80 11.96
CA ILE A 99 10.05 3.32 11.63
C ILE A 99 9.66 2.15 12.53
N ALA A 100 10.55 1.19 12.77
CA ALA A 100 10.31 0.05 13.65
C ALA A 100 10.05 0.50 15.10
N GLY A 101 10.82 1.46 15.59
CA GLY A 101 10.64 2.08 16.91
C GLY A 101 9.30 2.80 17.02
N PHE A 102 8.92 3.58 16.00
CA PHE A 102 7.62 4.23 15.92
C PHE A 102 6.47 3.20 15.93
N ALA A 103 6.57 2.17 15.09
CA ALA A 103 5.55 1.13 14.99
C ALA A 103 5.35 0.44 16.35
N LYS A 104 6.45 0.07 17.02
CA LYS A 104 6.42 -0.51 18.36
C LYS A 104 5.77 0.43 19.39
N ALA A 105 6.13 1.72 19.40
CA ALA A 105 5.59 2.70 20.33
C ALA A 105 4.08 2.95 20.17
N HIS A 106 3.54 2.69 18.99
CA HIS A 106 2.13 2.88 18.65
C HIS A 106 1.34 1.56 18.48
N GLU A 107 1.92 0.44 18.91
CA GLU A 107 1.30 -0.91 18.81
C GLU A 107 0.92 -1.30 17.37
N GLN A 108 1.71 -0.83 16.41
CA GLN A 108 1.55 -1.11 14.99
C GLN A 108 2.46 -2.27 14.58
N ARG A 109 1.99 -3.05 13.61
CA ARG A 109 2.81 -4.04 12.91
C ARG A 109 3.68 -3.35 11.86
N MET A 110 4.71 -4.06 11.40
CA MET A 110 5.56 -3.60 10.30
C MET A 110 5.66 -4.70 9.25
N ARG A 111 5.53 -4.33 7.98
CA ARG A 111 5.85 -5.18 6.82
C ARG A 111 7.17 -4.71 6.21
N GLY A 112 8.07 -5.63 5.94
CA GLY A 112 9.33 -5.35 5.27
C GLY A 112 9.21 -5.40 3.76
N HIS A 113 9.79 -4.42 3.07
CA HIS A 113 9.73 -4.28 1.62
C HIS A 113 11.08 -3.73 1.11
N THR A 114 11.92 -4.49 0.39
CA THR A 114 11.79 -5.88 -0.09
C THR A 114 13.19 -6.49 -0.29
N PHE A 115 13.32 -7.82 -0.27
CA PHE A 115 14.62 -8.49 -0.46
C PHE A 115 15.05 -8.63 -1.92
N CYS A 116 14.16 -9.02 -2.83
CA CYS A 116 14.51 -9.23 -4.23
C CYS A 116 13.63 -8.36 -5.11
N TRP A 117 14.20 -7.29 -5.66
CA TRP A 117 13.54 -6.44 -6.65
C TRP A 117 14.48 -6.13 -7.81
N HIS A 118 13.90 -5.81 -8.96
CA HIS A 118 14.67 -5.49 -10.16
C HIS A 118 15.17 -4.04 -10.18
N ARG A 119 14.75 -3.22 -9.22
CA ARG A 119 15.18 -1.82 -9.04
C ARG A 119 15.87 -1.64 -7.71
N SER A 120 16.43 -0.45 -7.54
CA SER A 120 17.06 0.01 -6.29
C SER A 120 18.18 -0.90 -5.79
N LEU A 121 18.90 -1.59 -6.70
CA LEU A 121 20.18 -2.21 -6.39
C LEU A 121 21.29 -1.14 -6.41
N PRO A 122 22.21 -1.15 -5.44
CA PRO A 122 23.34 -0.22 -5.41
C PRO A 122 24.39 -0.61 -6.44
N ASP A 123 25.19 0.36 -6.87
CA ASP A 123 26.18 0.17 -7.94
C ASP A 123 27.17 -0.96 -7.65
N TRP A 124 27.56 -1.15 -6.38
CA TRP A 124 28.50 -2.21 -6.01
C TRP A 124 27.96 -3.61 -6.30
N VAL A 125 26.63 -3.82 -6.23
CA VAL A 125 26.02 -5.10 -6.60
C VAL A 125 26.23 -5.35 -8.09
N HIS A 126 25.93 -4.36 -8.92
CA HIS A 126 26.13 -4.48 -10.37
C HIS A 126 27.60 -4.67 -10.77
N GLN A 127 28.54 -4.10 -10.01
CA GLN A 127 29.96 -4.14 -10.32
C GLN A 127 30.68 -5.42 -9.84
N THR A 128 30.19 -6.03 -8.75
CA THR A 128 30.94 -7.09 -8.05
C THR A 128 30.24 -8.45 -8.00
N VAL A 129 28.92 -8.47 -8.23
CA VAL A 129 28.15 -9.72 -8.19
C VAL A 129 28.18 -10.39 -9.56
N THR A 130 28.48 -11.69 -9.53
CA THR A 130 28.63 -12.59 -10.68
C THR A 130 27.81 -13.86 -10.43
N PRO A 131 27.54 -14.68 -11.46
CA PRO A 131 26.84 -15.96 -11.26
C PRO A 131 27.48 -16.87 -10.19
N THR A 132 28.79 -16.78 -10.01
CA THR A 132 29.54 -17.60 -9.04
C THR A 132 29.32 -17.18 -7.59
N ASN A 133 29.16 -15.88 -7.31
CA ASN A 133 29.00 -15.37 -5.93
C ASN A 133 27.59 -14.87 -5.60
N ALA A 134 26.68 -14.80 -6.58
CA ALA A 134 25.36 -14.18 -6.41
C ALA A 134 24.50 -14.83 -5.32
N GLU A 135 24.54 -16.16 -5.17
CA GLU A 135 23.79 -16.84 -4.12
C GLU A 135 24.30 -16.46 -2.73
N ALA A 136 25.62 -16.42 -2.55
CA ALA A 136 26.23 -16.01 -1.29
C ALA A 136 25.90 -14.56 -0.94
N VAL A 137 26.00 -13.64 -1.90
CA VAL A 137 25.69 -12.21 -1.68
C VAL A 137 24.20 -12.01 -1.36
N LEU A 138 23.31 -12.65 -2.12
CA LEU A 138 21.87 -12.55 -1.90
C LEU A 138 21.48 -13.10 -0.53
N THR A 139 21.93 -14.31 -0.19
CA THR A 139 21.60 -14.95 1.09
C THR A 139 22.21 -14.22 2.29
N ALA A 140 23.41 -13.65 2.15
CA ALA A 140 24.03 -12.82 3.18
C ALA A 140 23.21 -11.54 3.44
N HIS A 141 22.76 -10.87 2.37
CA HIS A 141 21.89 -9.70 2.51
C HIS A 141 20.58 -10.03 3.21
N ILE A 142 19.86 -11.03 2.71
CA ILE A 142 18.58 -11.47 3.29
C ILE A 142 18.77 -11.84 4.76
N SER A 143 19.78 -12.64 5.08
CA SER A 143 20.03 -13.07 6.45
C SER A 143 20.36 -11.91 7.36
N THR A 144 21.21 -10.97 6.93
CA THR A 144 21.63 -9.82 7.75
C THR A 144 20.43 -8.92 8.06
N VAL A 145 19.65 -8.54 7.05
CA VAL A 145 18.51 -7.65 7.22
C VAL A 145 17.36 -8.35 7.98
N ALA A 146 17.01 -9.59 7.62
CA ALA A 146 15.94 -10.32 8.32
C ALA A 146 16.28 -10.57 9.79
N ASN A 147 17.52 -10.96 10.11
CA ASN A 147 17.93 -11.17 11.51
C ASN A 147 17.87 -9.88 12.33
N HIS A 148 18.23 -8.73 11.75
CA HIS A 148 18.18 -7.43 12.43
C HIS A 148 16.76 -7.06 12.87
N TYR A 149 15.76 -7.40 12.05
CA TYR A 149 14.34 -7.12 12.33
C TYR A 149 13.54 -8.32 12.84
N ARG A 150 14.21 -9.41 13.24
CA ARG A 150 13.54 -10.64 13.65
C ARG A 150 12.54 -10.39 14.77
N GLY A 151 11.30 -10.85 14.57
CA GLY A 151 10.20 -10.65 15.52
C GLY A 151 9.63 -9.23 15.59
N LEU A 152 10.21 -8.25 14.87
CA LEU A 152 9.66 -6.89 14.74
C LEU A 152 8.84 -6.75 13.45
N ILE A 153 9.32 -7.34 12.35
CA ILE A 153 8.60 -7.37 11.08
C ILE A 153 7.76 -8.63 10.99
N SER A 154 6.43 -8.47 10.85
CA SER A 154 5.48 -9.60 10.82
C SER A 154 5.33 -10.22 9.43
N ALA A 155 5.71 -9.52 8.37
CA ALA A 155 5.61 -10.00 7.00
C ALA A 155 6.69 -9.37 6.12
N TRP A 156 7.24 -10.13 5.17
CA TRP A 156 8.24 -9.67 4.21
C TRP A 156 7.75 -9.85 2.78
N ASP A 157 7.90 -8.80 1.96
CA ASP A 157 7.98 -8.94 0.51
C ASP A 157 9.35 -9.54 0.18
N VAL A 158 9.41 -10.86 0.06
CA VAL A 158 10.67 -11.56 -0.24
C VAL A 158 11.07 -11.32 -1.68
N VAL A 159 10.12 -11.42 -2.60
CA VAL A 159 10.34 -11.14 -4.02
C VAL A 159 9.25 -10.20 -4.51
N ASN A 160 9.67 -9.11 -5.14
CA ASN A 160 8.80 -8.09 -5.70
C ASN A 160 8.91 -8.09 -7.25
N GLU A 161 7.76 -8.17 -7.93
CA GLU A 161 7.61 -7.94 -9.38
C GLU A 161 8.44 -8.88 -10.26
N ALA A 162 8.42 -10.18 -9.94
CA ALA A 162 9.16 -11.22 -10.67
C ALA A 162 8.48 -11.63 -11.98
N ILE A 163 7.25 -11.23 -12.25
CA ILE A 163 6.54 -11.55 -13.50
C ILE A 163 6.48 -10.31 -14.41
N GLN A 164 6.99 -10.47 -15.63
CA GLN A 164 6.93 -9.50 -16.72
C GLN A 164 6.83 -10.26 -18.04
N LEU A 165 5.60 -10.44 -18.54
CA LEU A 165 5.32 -11.31 -19.70
C LEU A 165 6.03 -10.84 -20.97
N GLU A 166 6.22 -9.53 -21.09
CA GLU A 166 6.86 -8.86 -22.22
C GLU A 166 8.35 -9.17 -22.34
N ASP A 167 9.00 -9.63 -21.26
CA ASP A 167 10.42 -10.03 -21.29
C ASP A 167 10.62 -11.37 -21.99
N GLY A 168 9.55 -12.13 -22.26
CA GLY A 168 9.58 -13.36 -23.05
C GLY A 168 10.31 -14.55 -22.41
N GLN A 169 10.65 -14.47 -21.11
CA GLN A 169 11.28 -15.58 -20.41
C GLN A 169 10.26 -16.71 -20.16
N PRO A 170 10.75 -17.95 -19.97
CA PRO A 170 9.92 -19.06 -19.52
C PRO A 170 9.10 -18.70 -18.27
N ASP A 171 7.86 -19.19 -18.22
CA ASP A 171 6.90 -18.99 -17.13
C ASP A 171 6.55 -17.50 -16.85
N GLY A 172 6.89 -16.59 -17.77
CA GLY A 172 6.61 -15.16 -17.67
C GLY A 172 7.53 -14.41 -16.71
N LEU A 173 8.67 -14.98 -16.32
CA LEU A 173 9.61 -14.35 -15.40
C LEU A 173 10.23 -13.07 -15.99
N ARG A 174 10.46 -12.08 -15.14
CA ARG A 174 11.20 -10.87 -15.50
C ARG A 174 12.67 -11.20 -15.69
N ASN A 175 13.28 -10.67 -16.75
CA ASN A 175 14.72 -10.73 -17.00
C ASN A 175 15.50 -9.76 -16.10
N SER A 176 15.34 -9.93 -14.78
CA SER A 176 15.94 -9.09 -13.74
C SER A 176 17.40 -9.48 -13.44
N PHE A 177 18.13 -8.62 -12.73
CA PHE A 177 19.51 -8.87 -12.31
C PHE A 177 19.67 -10.24 -11.61
N TRP A 178 18.84 -10.54 -10.61
CA TRP A 178 18.91 -11.81 -9.88
C TRP A 178 18.56 -13.02 -10.77
N TYR A 179 17.62 -12.85 -11.72
CA TYR A 179 17.35 -13.89 -12.72
C TYR A 179 18.55 -14.10 -13.66
N GLN A 180 19.23 -13.04 -14.10
CA GLN A 180 20.42 -13.17 -14.95
C GLN A 180 21.60 -13.84 -14.23
N MET A 181 21.75 -13.57 -12.93
CA MET A 181 22.84 -14.15 -12.14
C MET A 181 22.57 -15.60 -11.72
N LEU A 182 21.33 -15.93 -11.35
CA LEU A 182 21.02 -17.21 -10.70
C LEU A 182 20.02 -18.06 -11.49
N GLY A 183 19.39 -17.54 -12.54
CA GLY A 183 18.23 -18.17 -13.17
C GLY A 183 17.01 -18.22 -12.23
N PRO A 184 15.94 -18.97 -12.55
CA PRO A 184 14.69 -18.98 -11.78
C PRO A 184 14.83 -19.41 -10.31
N ARG A 185 15.93 -20.10 -9.95
CA ARG A 185 16.19 -20.56 -8.57
C ARG A 185 16.43 -19.42 -7.56
N TYR A 186 16.66 -18.17 -8.00
CA TYR A 186 16.78 -17.04 -7.07
C TYR A 186 15.53 -16.90 -6.18
N LEU A 187 14.34 -17.27 -6.69
CA LEU A 187 13.10 -17.32 -5.93
C LEU A 187 13.22 -18.28 -4.75
N ASP A 188 13.57 -19.54 -5.03
CA ASP A 188 13.71 -20.59 -4.02
C ASP A 188 14.80 -20.24 -2.98
N ILE A 189 15.93 -19.68 -3.45
CA ILE A 189 17.04 -19.23 -2.59
C ILE A 189 16.57 -18.13 -1.63
N ALA A 190 15.87 -17.12 -2.14
CA ALA A 190 15.45 -15.96 -1.36
C ALA A 190 14.45 -16.34 -0.26
N PHE A 191 13.42 -17.12 -0.60
CA PHE A 191 12.41 -17.57 0.37
C PHE A 191 13.02 -18.50 1.44
N LYS A 192 13.91 -19.43 1.05
CA LYS A 192 14.61 -20.29 2.03
C LYS A 192 15.51 -19.49 2.96
N ALA A 193 16.24 -18.50 2.45
CA ALA A 193 17.09 -17.65 3.27
C ALA A 193 16.27 -16.79 4.24
N ALA A 194 15.17 -16.20 3.78
CA ALA A 194 14.27 -15.41 4.62
C ALA A 194 13.67 -16.26 5.74
N HIS A 195 13.15 -17.46 5.42
CA HIS A 195 12.58 -18.36 6.41
C HIS A 195 13.61 -18.87 7.42
N LYS A 196 14.85 -19.11 6.98
CA LYS A 196 15.93 -19.53 7.89
C LYS A 196 16.29 -18.43 8.89
N ALA A 197 16.27 -17.16 8.46
CA ALA A 197 16.60 -16.02 9.31
C ALA A 197 15.46 -15.68 10.29
N ASP A 198 14.22 -15.66 9.81
CA ASP A 198 13.03 -15.46 10.65
C ASP A 198 11.91 -16.45 10.27
N PRO A 199 11.82 -17.60 10.96
CA PRO A 199 10.79 -18.61 10.69
C PRO A 199 9.36 -18.15 10.99
N ASP A 200 9.21 -17.14 11.86
CA ASP A 200 7.90 -16.68 12.35
C ASP A 200 7.31 -15.57 11.45
N ALA A 201 8.10 -14.99 10.54
CA ALA A 201 7.62 -13.97 9.62
C ALA A 201 6.82 -14.57 8.45
N LEU A 202 5.72 -13.92 8.07
CA LEU A 202 5.01 -14.25 6.84
C LEU A 202 5.86 -13.87 5.63
N LEU A 203 6.04 -14.79 4.68
CA LEU A 203 6.88 -14.58 3.50
C LEU A 203 5.98 -14.46 2.28
N CYS A 204 6.02 -13.30 1.63
CA CYS A 204 5.12 -12.95 0.55
C CYS A 204 5.86 -12.76 -0.78
N TYR A 205 5.17 -13.11 -1.86
CA TYR A 205 5.42 -12.59 -3.21
C TYR A 205 4.55 -11.34 -3.41
N ASN A 206 5.06 -10.26 -4.00
CA ASN A 206 4.31 -9.01 -4.24
C ASN A 206 4.42 -8.58 -5.71
N ASP A 207 3.32 -8.13 -6.33
CA ASP A 207 3.32 -7.72 -7.74
C ASP A 207 2.15 -6.79 -8.11
N TYR A 208 2.29 -6.05 -9.21
CA TYR A 208 1.27 -5.18 -9.79
C TYR A 208 0.57 -5.80 -11.01
N GLY A 209 -0.49 -5.14 -11.49
CA GLY A 209 -1.11 -5.47 -12.77
C GLY A 209 -1.98 -6.72 -12.70
N LEU A 210 -2.39 -7.10 -11.49
CA LEU A 210 -3.24 -8.25 -11.20
C LEU A 210 -4.72 -7.85 -11.09
N GLU A 211 -5.03 -6.56 -11.07
CA GLU A 211 -6.31 -6.01 -10.62
C GLU A 211 -7.37 -6.04 -11.73
N LYS A 212 -6.99 -5.73 -12.98
CA LYS A 212 -7.95 -5.48 -14.08
C LYS A 212 -8.30 -6.75 -14.83
N ASP A 213 -9.54 -6.86 -15.29
CA ASP A 213 -10.01 -7.94 -16.17
C ASP A 213 -9.74 -7.60 -17.64
N THR A 214 -8.46 -7.39 -17.95
CA THR A 214 -7.96 -7.28 -19.32
C THR A 214 -7.26 -8.58 -19.72
N HIS A 215 -7.05 -8.78 -21.02
CA HIS A 215 -6.28 -9.94 -21.49
C HIS A 215 -4.87 -10.01 -20.86
N TYR A 216 -4.24 -8.85 -20.67
CA TYR A 216 -2.95 -8.77 -19.96
C TYR A 216 -3.10 -9.18 -18.49
N GLY A 217 -4.09 -8.63 -17.77
CA GLY A 217 -4.33 -8.97 -16.36
C GLY A 217 -4.63 -10.46 -16.16
N GLU A 218 -5.43 -11.07 -17.04
CA GLU A 218 -5.69 -12.51 -17.02
C GLU A 218 -4.43 -13.34 -17.26
N SER A 219 -3.61 -12.95 -18.24
CA SER A 219 -2.34 -13.61 -18.53
C SER A 219 -1.36 -13.48 -17.35
N LYS A 220 -1.24 -12.28 -16.76
CA LYS A 220 -0.33 -12.02 -15.64
C LYS A 220 -0.76 -12.79 -14.39
N ARG A 221 -2.05 -12.81 -14.08
CA ARG A 221 -2.61 -13.64 -12.99
C ARG A 221 -2.37 -15.13 -13.21
N THR A 222 -2.46 -15.61 -14.45
CA THR A 222 -2.18 -17.01 -14.78
C THR A 222 -0.72 -17.37 -14.50
N ALA A 223 0.22 -16.51 -14.91
CA ALA A 223 1.64 -16.69 -14.63
C ALA A 223 1.95 -16.62 -13.12
N VAL A 224 1.34 -15.68 -12.39
CA VAL A 224 1.48 -15.60 -10.93
C VAL A 224 0.93 -16.86 -10.24
N LEU A 225 -0.24 -17.38 -10.64
CA LEU A 225 -0.76 -18.63 -10.10
C LEU A 225 0.18 -19.81 -10.38
N ALA A 226 0.80 -19.87 -11.56
CA ALA A 226 1.78 -20.90 -11.89
C ALA A 226 3.03 -20.79 -11.00
N LEU A 227 3.55 -19.57 -10.80
CA LEU A 227 4.68 -19.30 -9.90
C LEU A 227 4.37 -19.73 -8.46
N LEU A 228 3.23 -19.32 -7.90
CA LEU A 228 2.81 -19.66 -6.53
C LEU A 228 2.67 -21.18 -6.35
N ARG A 229 2.03 -21.87 -7.31
CA ARG A 229 1.91 -23.33 -7.30
C ARG A 229 3.27 -24.01 -7.37
N GLY A 230 4.16 -23.53 -8.23
CA GLY A 230 5.51 -24.07 -8.37
C GLY A 230 6.31 -23.96 -7.08
N LEU A 231 6.27 -22.80 -6.41
CA LEU A 231 6.92 -22.61 -5.11
C LEU A 231 6.34 -23.57 -4.05
N LYS A 232 5.02 -23.70 -3.97
CA LYS A 232 4.34 -24.64 -3.05
C LYS A 232 4.73 -26.09 -3.32
N GLN A 233 4.74 -26.52 -4.59
CA GLN A 233 5.11 -27.88 -4.98
C GLN A 233 6.56 -28.23 -4.63
N ARG A 234 7.48 -27.26 -4.71
CA ARG A 234 8.88 -27.43 -4.31
C ARG A 234 9.12 -27.29 -2.80
N GLY A 235 8.06 -27.12 -1.99
CA GLY A 235 8.16 -26.97 -0.53
C GLY A 235 8.81 -25.65 -0.10
N ILE A 236 8.73 -24.60 -0.93
CA ILE A 236 9.25 -23.27 -0.58
C ILE A 236 8.32 -22.62 0.45
N PRO A 237 8.84 -22.01 1.53
CA PRO A 237 8.05 -21.38 2.59
C PRO A 237 7.46 -20.05 2.12
N ILE A 238 6.38 -20.11 1.35
CA ILE A 238 5.58 -18.96 0.94
C ILE A 238 4.24 -18.97 1.68
N HIS A 239 3.88 -17.81 2.24
CA HIS A 239 2.75 -17.64 3.16
C HIS A 239 1.69 -16.65 2.63
N GLY A 240 2.01 -15.85 1.61
CA GLY A 240 1.03 -14.91 1.06
C GLY A 240 1.38 -14.30 -0.29
N LEU A 241 0.39 -13.63 -0.86
CA LEU A 241 0.48 -12.78 -2.04
C LEU A 241 0.12 -11.33 -1.68
N GLY A 242 0.99 -10.40 -2.02
CA GLY A 242 0.71 -8.98 -2.11
C GLY A 242 0.22 -8.60 -3.50
N ILE A 243 -0.91 -7.87 -3.56
CA ILE A 243 -1.43 -7.24 -4.77
C ILE A 243 -1.22 -5.75 -4.59
N GLN A 244 -0.27 -5.17 -5.35
CA GLN A 244 0.13 -3.77 -5.18
C GLN A 244 -1.05 -2.82 -5.27
N SER A 245 -1.91 -2.99 -6.28
CA SER A 245 -3.10 -2.16 -6.44
C SER A 245 -2.78 -0.69 -6.72
N HIS A 246 -1.78 -0.44 -7.58
CA HIS A 246 -1.62 0.86 -8.22
C HIS A 246 -2.68 1.06 -9.31
N LEU A 247 -3.75 1.77 -8.97
CA LEU A 247 -4.92 1.93 -9.82
C LEU A 247 -4.87 3.27 -10.55
N ARG A 248 -5.75 3.44 -11.53
CA ARG A 248 -6.02 4.72 -12.19
C ARG A 248 -7.48 5.10 -11.99
N ALA A 249 -7.74 6.40 -11.83
CA ALA A 249 -9.11 6.90 -11.74
C ALA A 249 -9.93 6.45 -12.98
N GLY A 250 -11.15 5.93 -12.75
CA GLY A 250 -11.97 5.35 -13.81
C GLY A 250 -11.79 3.84 -14.04
N ASP A 251 -10.79 3.20 -13.42
CA ASP A 251 -10.60 1.74 -13.56
C ASP A 251 -11.83 0.94 -13.11
N THR A 252 -12.05 -0.19 -13.78
CA THR A 252 -13.09 -1.17 -13.47
C THR A 252 -12.47 -2.52 -13.14
N PHE A 253 -13.17 -3.26 -12.27
CA PHE A 253 -12.72 -4.55 -11.74
C PHE A 253 -13.89 -5.52 -11.87
N GLY A 254 -13.58 -6.76 -12.25
CA GLY A 254 -14.59 -7.75 -12.58
C GLY A 254 -14.37 -9.08 -11.86
N PRO A 255 -15.17 -10.10 -12.23
CA PRO A 255 -15.14 -11.39 -11.57
C PRO A 255 -13.83 -12.16 -11.76
N GLY A 256 -12.98 -11.81 -12.73
CA GLY A 256 -11.66 -12.41 -12.92
C GLY A 256 -10.73 -12.14 -11.75
N LEU A 257 -10.71 -10.90 -11.23
CA LEU A 257 -9.98 -10.55 -10.01
C LEU A 257 -10.46 -11.37 -8.80
N SER A 258 -11.78 -11.45 -8.57
CA SER A 258 -12.31 -12.24 -7.46
C SER A 258 -11.96 -13.72 -7.57
N ARG A 259 -12.08 -14.32 -8.77
CA ARG A 259 -11.68 -15.72 -9.00
C ARG A 259 -10.20 -15.95 -8.70
N PHE A 260 -9.34 -15.00 -9.07
CA PHE A 260 -7.91 -15.09 -8.78
C PHE A 260 -7.61 -15.03 -7.29
N ILE A 261 -8.19 -14.07 -6.56
CA ILE A 261 -8.02 -13.98 -5.10
C ILE A 261 -8.49 -15.27 -4.42
N LEU A 262 -9.62 -15.83 -4.85
CA LEU A 262 -10.13 -17.10 -4.33
C LEU A 262 -9.19 -18.27 -4.66
N ALA A 263 -8.61 -18.32 -5.87
CA ALA A 263 -7.65 -19.34 -6.23
C ALA A 263 -6.34 -19.24 -5.41
N VAL A 264 -5.92 -18.03 -5.04
CA VAL A 264 -4.76 -17.82 -4.15
C VAL A 264 -5.07 -18.30 -2.73
N ARG A 265 -6.24 -17.93 -2.20
CA ARG A 265 -6.72 -18.43 -0.90
C ARG A 265 -6.76 -19.96 -0.88
N ASP A 266 -7.30 -20.59 -1.92
CA ASP A 266 -7.46 -22.04 -1.95
C ASP A 266 -6.11 -22.79 -2.01
N MET A 267 -4.99 -22.09 -2.25
CA MET A 267 -3.62 -22.60 -2.05
C MET A 267 -3.11 -22.48 -0.60
N GLY A 268 -3.91 -21.93 0.31
CA GLY A 268 -3.54 -21.64 1.70
C GLY A 268 -2.61 -20.43 1.83
N LEU A 269 -2.73 -19.45 0.95
CA LEU A 269 -1.92 -18.23 0.95
C LEU A 269 -2.77 -17.02 1.34
N SER A 270 -2.28 -16.25 2.31
CA SER A 270 -2.91 -14.99 2.71
C SER A 270 -2.85 -13.94 1.60
N ILE A 271 -3.90 -13.12 1.49
CA ILE A 271 -3.96 -12.03 0.50
C ILE A 271 -3.83 -10.66 1.19
N HIS A 272 -2.95 -9.83 0.64
CA HIS A 272 -2.60 -8.51 1.14
C HIS A 272 -2.76 -7.51 0.00
N ILE A 273 -3.51 -6.43 0.22
CA ILE A 273 -3.51 -5.25 -0.65
C ILE A 273 -2.39 -4.35 -0.12
N THR A 274 -1.32 -4.17 -0.90
CA THR A 274 -0.02 -3.73 -0.36
C THR A 274 0.35 -2.29 -0.68
N GLU A 275 -0.13 -1.72 -1.79
CA GLU A 275 0.34 -0.43 -2.31
C GLU A 275 -0.81 0.40 -2.92
N LEU A 276 -1.99 0.36 -2.28
CA LEU A 276 -3.21 0.91 -2.87
C LEU A 276 -3.17 2.44 -3.03
N ASP A 277 -3.21 2.88 -4.27
CA ASP A 277 -3.41 4.26 -4.67
C ASP A 277 -4.27 4.34 -5.95
N VAL A 278 -4.80 5.52 -6.25
CA VAL A 278 -5.58 5.76 -7.47
C VAL A 278 -5.03 6.98 -8.19
N ASP A 279 -4.17 6.76 -9.18
CA ASP A 279 -3.59 7.80 -10.00
C ASP A 279 -4.67 8.58 -10.77
N ASP A 280 -4.75 9.87 -10.49
CA ASP A 280 -5.65 10.82 -11.12
C ASP A 280 -4.91 11.86 -11.99
N SER A 281 -3.62 11.65 -12.28
CA SER A 281 -2.77 12.56 -13.07
C SER A 281 -3.30 12.84 -14.48
N HIS A 282 -4.10 11.93 -15.03
CA HIS A 282 -4.70 12.06 -16.35
C HIS A 282 -6.03 12.83 -16.34
N LEU A 283 -6.58 13.12 -15.16
CA LEU A 283 -7.82 13.89 -15.03
C LEU A 283 -7.52 15.38 -15.00
N THR A 284 -8.38 16.14 -15.67
CA THR A 284 -8.42 17.61 -15.59
C THR A 284 -9.73 18.04 -14.93
N GLY A 285 -9.82 19.31 -14.53
CA GLY A 285 -11.03 19.87 -13.93
C GLY A 285 -10.95 20.12 -12.41
N PRO A 286 -12.08 20.46 -11.78
CA PRO A 286 -12.14 20.83 -10.37
C PRO A 286 -11.66 19.71 -9.44
N ILE A 287 -10.98 20.08 -8.34
CA ILE A 287 -10.49 19.14 -7.33
C ILE A 287 -11.62 18.23 -6.81
N ALA A 288 -12.82 18.77 -6.61
CA ALA A 288 -13.96 17.99 -6.12
C ALA A 288 -14.37 16.85 -7.07
N GLU A 289 -14.28 17.07 -8.38
CA GLU A 289 -14.61 16.05 -9.38
C GLU A 289 -13.51 14.97 -9.45
N ARG A 290 -12.23 15.40 -9.39
CA ARG A 290 -11.09 14.48 -9.32
C ARG A 290 -11.14 13.60 -8.07
N ASP A 291 -11.35 14.22 -6.90
CA ASP A 291 -11.50 13.51 -5.62
C ASP A 291 -12.71 12.54 -5.66
N GLY A 292 -13.80 12.94 -6.33
CA GLY A 292 -14.96 12.07 -6.56
C GLY A 292 -14.64 10.85 -7.42
N SER A 293 -13.87 11.03 -8.51
CA SER A 293 -13.43 9.95 -9.38
C SER A 293 -12.49 8.96 -8.67
N VAL A 294 -11.52 9.49 -7.91
CA VAL A 294 -10.62 8.71 -7.05
C VAL A 294 -11.42 7.88 -6.06
N ALA A 295 -12.33 8.51 -5.31
CA ALA A 295 -13.15 7.83 -4.32
C ALA A 295 -14.05 6.76 -4.95
N ALA A 296 -14.63 7.01 -6.13
CA ALA A 296 -15.41 6.02 -6.85
C ALA A 296 -14.58 4.79 -7.26
N THR A 297 -13.32 4.98 -7.69
CA THR A 297 -12.42 3.86 -7.99
C THR A 297 -12.03 3.08 -6.74
N TYR A 298 -11.68 3.75 -5.64
CA TYR A 298 -11.46 3.10 -4.35
C TYR A 298 -12.64 2.21 -3.97
N LYS A 299 -13.87 2.74 -4.09
CA LYS A 299 -15.09 1.99 -3.78
C LYS A 299 -15.22 0.74 -4.64
N ARG A 300 -15.14 0.89 -5.97
CA ARG A 300 -15.27 -0.24 -6.92
C ARG A 300 -14.24 -1.32 -6.62
N TYR A 301 -13.00 -0.94 -6.32
CA TYR A 301 -11.95 -1.89 -6.02
C TYR A 301 -12.18 -2.62 -4.70
N LEU A 302 -12.39 -1.87 -3.61
CA LEU A 302 -12.56 -2.42 -2.27
C LEU A 302 -13.82 -3.29 -2.17
N ASP A 303 -14.93 -2.90 -2.81
CA ASP A 303 -16.14 -3.73 -2.88
C ASP A 303 -15.82 -5.13 -3.47
N VAL A 304 -15.02 -5.19 -4.53
CA VAL A 304 -14.67 -6.45 -5.21
C VAL A 304 -13.73 -7.32 -4.37
N VAL A 305 -12.64 -6.75 -3.85
CA VAL A 305 -11.64 -7.54 -3.12
C VAL A 305 -12.13 -7.95 -1.74
N LEU A 306 -12.84 -7.09 -1.02
CA LEU A 306 -13.35 -7.40 0.33
C LEU A 306 -14.53 -8.38 0.31
N ALA A 307 -15.29 -8.44 -0.79
CA ALA A 307 -16.35 -9.43 -0.98
C ALA A 307 -15.83 -10.88 -1.04
N THR A 308 -14.54 -11.07 -1.33
CA THR A 308 -13.92 -12.42 -1.36
C THR A 308 -13.73 -13.04 0.03
N ARG A 309 -13.74 -12.20 1.08
CA ARG A 309 -13.45 -12.58 2.47
C ARG A 309 -12.05 -13.15 2.71
N SER A 310 -11.10 -12.82 1.84
CA SER A 310 -9.72 -13.34 1.88
C SER A 310 -8.66 -12.27 2.13
N VAL A 311 -9.04 -10.99 2.23
CA VAL A 311 -8.07 -9.89 2.37
C VAL A 311 -7.76 -9.67 3.85
N SER A 312 -6.50 -9.80 4.23
CA SER A 312 -6.07 -9.63 5.63
C SER A 312 -5.44 -8.25 5.92
N THR A 313 -4.98 -7.56 4.87
CA THR A 313 -4.24 -6.30 4.99
C THR A 313 -4.61 -5.37 3.83
N VAL A 314 -4.77 -4.08 4.12
CA VAL A 314 -4.91 -2.99 3.15
C VAL A 314 -3.94 -1.87 3.51
N VAL A 315 -2.92 -1.68 2.70
CA VAL A 315 -1.95 -0.59 2.82
C VAL A 315 -2.13 0.35 1.64
N THR A 316 -2.19 1.66 1.89
CA THR A 316 -2.05 2.66 0.82
C THR A 316 -0.58 3.02 0.61
N TRP A 317 -0.16 3.25 -0.63
CA TRP A 317 1.23 3.59 -0.95
C TRP A 317 1.57 5.06 -0.67
N GLY A 318 1.47 5.41 0.61
CA GLY A 318 1.62 6.76 1.12
C GLY A 318 0.52 7.09 2.12
N VAL A 319 0.78 8.11 2.94
CA VAL A 319 -0.11 8.55 4.02
C VAL A 319 -1.12 9.60 3.53
N TRP A 320 -0.63 10.61 2.83
CA TRP A 320 -1.45 11.70 2.31
C TRP A 320 -0.93 12.19 0.96
N ASP A 321 -1.81 12.82 0.20
CA ASP A 321 -1.44 13.51 -1.04
C ASP A 321 -0.34 14.54 -0.75
N SER A 322 0.81 14.39 -1.40
CA SER A 322 1.87 15.39 -1.31
C SER A 322 1.71 16.38 -2.46
N PRO A 323 1.50 17.68 -2.20
CA PRO A 323 1.48 18.66 -3.28
C PRO A 323 2.86 18.67 -3.95
N HIS A 324 2.90 18.57 -5.29
CA HIS A 324 4.13 18.86 -6.01
C HIS A 324 4.55 20.31 -5.72
N VAL A 325 5.79 20.49 -5.26
CA VAL A 325 6.40 21.79 -5.00
C VAL A 325 6.79 22.41 -6.36
N ALA A 326 5.82 22.98 -7.08
CA ALA A 326 5.94 24.16 -7.95
C ALA A 326 4.74 24.29 -8.91
N GLY A 327 3.91 25.33 -8.71
CA GLY A 327 3.50 26.19 -9.82
C GLY A 327 2.35 25.81 -10.77
N ALA A 328 1.58 24.74 -10.59
CA ALA A 328 0.57 24.35 -11.59
C ALA A 328 -0.69 25.26 -11.64
N THR A 329 -0.69 26.23 -12.55
CA THR A 329 -1.89 26.72 -13.26
C THR A 329 -2.09 25.88 -14.54
N ALA A 330 -3.21 26.03 -15.25
CA ALA A 330 -3.45 25.34 -16.53
C ALA A 330 -2.33 25.54 -17.60
N SER A 331 -1.42 26.49 -17.37
CA SER A 331 -0.24 26.76 -18.19
C SER A 331 1.09 26.16 -17.67
N ASN A 332 1.13 25.52 -16.48
CA ASN A 332 2.37 25.20 -15.76
C ASN A 332 2.48 23.74 -15.28
N GLY A 333 1.91 22.79 -16.01
CA GLY A 333 2.13 21.35 -15.77
C GLY A 333 0.97 20.64 -15.06
N PRO A 334 1.04 19.30 -14.94
CA PRO A 334 -0.03 18.51 -14.36
C PRO A 334 -0.26 18.93 -12.90
N LEU A 335 -1.53 19.07 -12.53
CA LEU A 335 -1.94 19.33 -11.15
C LEU A 335 -1.38 18.24 -10.23
N ALA A 336 -1.07 18.59 -8.98
CA ALA A 336 -0.66 17.60 -7.98
C ALA A 336 -1.62 16.41 -7.95
N GLN A 337 -1.07 15.19 -7.95
CA GLN A 337 -1.84 13.96 -7.82
C GLN A 337 -2.56 13.93 -6.48
N ARG A 338 -3.78 13.39 -6.48
CA ARG A 338 -4.63 13.26 -5.29
C ARG A 338 -5.04 11.81 -5.09
N ALA A 339 -4.05 10.93 -5.14
CA ALA A 339 -4.23 9.49 -5.29
C ALA A 339 -4.50 8.74 -3.99
N LEU A 340 -4.23 9.32 -2.82
CA LEU A 340 -4.16 8.59 -1.55
C LEU A 340 -5.45 8.69 -0.73
N ALA A 341 -5.50 8.03 0.43
CA ALA A 341 -6.67 8.07 1.31
C ALA A 341 -6.96 9.46 1.87
N PHE A 342 -5.92 10.26 2.15
CA PHE A 342 -6.02 11.59 2.76
C PHE A 342 -5.48 12.67 1.81
N GLY A 343 -6.11 13.85 1.85
CA GLY A 343 -5.63 15.04 1.16
C GLY A 343 -4.38 15.64 1.82
N PRO A 344 -3.81 16.71 1.25
CA PRO A 344 -2.60 17.35 1.76
C PRO A 344 -2.68 17.66 3.25
N ARG A 345 -1.61 17.33 4.00
CA ARG A 345 -1.52 17.49 5.46
C ARG A 345 -2.59 16.72 6.25
N GLY A 346 -3.12 15.64 5.69
CA GLY A 346 -4.02 14.73 6.39
C GLY A 346 -5.49 15.13 6.35
N GLU A 347 -5.85 16.03 5.43
CA GLU A 347 -7.24 16.42 5.22
C GLU A 347 -8.11 15.20 4.87
N VAL A 348 -9.21 15.02 5.60
CA VAL A 348 -10.22 14.01 5.23
C VAL A 348 -10.85 14.41 3.90
N LYS A 349 -10.88 13.49 2.95
CA LYS A 349 -11.45 13.70 1.60
C LYS A 349 -12.44 12.57 1.25
N PRO A 350 -13.15 12.64 0.10
CA PRO A 350 -14.12 11.61 -0.29
C PRO A 350 -13.57 10.17 -0.25
N ALA A 351 -12.30 9.97 -0.64
CA ALA A 351 -11.65 8.66 -0.56
C ALA A 351 -11.56 8.11 0.88
N SER A 352 -11.28 8.98 1.88
CA SER A 352 -11.22 8.59 3.28
C SER A 352 -12.56 8.01 3.76
N TRP A 353 -13.67 8.69 3.43
CA TRP A 353 -15.02 8.24 3.78
C TRP A 353 -15.42 6.96 3.05
N VAL A 354 -15.04 6.82 1.78
CA VAL A 354 -15.29 5.58 1.02
C VAL A 354 -14.55 4.39 1.62
N ILE A 355 -13.28 4.55 1.99
CA ILE A 355 -12.50 3.47 2.61
C ILE A 355 -13.15 3.04 3.94
N ALA A 356 -13.53 4.01 4.79
CA ALA A 356 -14.25 3.73 6.03
C ALA A 356 -15.55 2.95 5.76
N HIS A 357 -16.37 3.43 4.82
CA HIS A 357 -17.61 2.78 4.43
C HIS A 357 -17.41 1.35 3.92
N CYS A 358 -16.40 1.11 3.07
CA CYS A 358 -16.09 -0.22 2.56
C CYS A 358 -15.66 -1.16 3.70
N PHE A 359 -14.89 -0.69 4.68
CA PHE A 359 -14.56 -1.50 5.85
C PHE A 359 -15.78 -1.79 6.73
N GLU A 360 -16.59 -0.80 7.07
CA GLU A 360 -17.80 -0.97 7.90
C GLU A 360 -18.77 -2.00 7.30
N ASN A 361 -18.90 -2.00 5.96
CA ASN A 361 -19.81 -2.85 5.22
C ASN A 361 -19.18 -4.15 4.70
N ALA A 362 -17.87 -4.34 4.88
CA ALA A 362 -17.24 -5.61 4.56
C ALA A 362 -17.76 -6.71 5.49
N GLN A 363 -17.81 -7.93 4.96
CA GLN A 363 -17.97 -9.12 5.80
C GLN A 363 -16.67 -9.37 6.55
N THR A 364 -16.74 -9.97 7.73
CA THR A 364 -15.55 -10.45 8.45
C THR A 364 -14.75 -11.34 7.52
N GLN A 365 -13.51 -10.93 7.29
CA GLN A 365 -12.55 -11.69 6.50
C GLN A 365 -12.21 -12.96 7.28
N LYS A 366 -11.94 -14.05 6.57
CA LYS A 366 -11.59 -15.29 7.26
C LYS A 366 -10.29 -15.04 8.02
N ASP A 367 -10.29 -15.40 9.30
CA ASP A 367 -9.05 -15.63 10.05
C ASP A 367 -8.34 -16.78 9.33
N GLU A 368 -7.52 -16.42 8.35
CA GLU A 368 -6.52 -17.35 7.86
C GLU A 368 -5.51 -17.44 8.99
N LEU A 369 -5.54 -18.62 9.62
CA LEU A 369 -4.53 -19.18 10.51
C LEU A 369 -3.16 -18.55 10.26
N PHE A 370 -2.44 -18.32 11.36
CA PHE A 370 -1.04 -17.88 11.51
C PHE A 370 -0.86 -16.42 11.95
#